data_AF-D6GQH0-F1
#
_entry.id   AF-D6GQH0-F1
#
_cell.length_a   1.000
_cell.length_b   1.000
_cell.length_c   1.000
_cell.angle_alpha   90.00
_cell.angle_beta   90.00
_cell.angle_gamma   90.00
#
_symmetry.space_group_name_H-M   'P 1'
#
loop_
_entity.id
_entity.type
_entity.pdbx_description
1 polymer ?
#
loop_
_entity_poly.entity_id
_entity_poly.type
_entity_poly.pdbx_seq_one_letter_code
_entity_poly.pdbx_strand_id
1 'polypeptide(L)'
;MKREILDRIEALGGNISLVEGKSLTEHLCNITFETVLYRKNVDTPWADADDEEPIEGLGDFIDKNIELYKESKEVFFNKLYEKYFILTEEPYGQYFWRGEMFTPFREGSSDFEEWNDMFTNDIYSFKKILGVTDNKVTDFVHLFYGYGYPDCIYVASQDVNTENPTVFATDHEEWFIEIDDEGDLEKYLQGFWTKEELRDYIEHRMDLWL
;
A
#
# COMPACT_ATOMS: atom_id res chain seq x y z
N MET A 1 17.27 1.57 4.91
CA MET A 1 16.07 0.73 4.89
C MET A 1 16.49 -0.72 5.01
N LYS A 2 15.88 -1.45 5.95
CA LYS A 2 16.29 -2.83 6.24
C LYS A 2 15.97 -3.77 5.08
N ARG A 3 16.72 -4.87 5.00
CA ARG A 3 16.65 -5.79 3.86
C ARG A 3 15.30 -6.51 3.80
N GLU A 4 14.69 -6.81 4.94
CA GLU A 4 13.40 -7.50 5.04
C GLU A 4 12.26 -6.72 4.36
N ILE A 5 12.32 -5.38 4.41
CA ILE A 5 11.36 -4.50 3.71
C ILE A 5 11.56 -4.60 2.19
N LEU A 6 12.81 -4.56 1.74
CA LEU A 6 13.15 -4.64 0.32
C LEU A 6 12.79 -6.00 -0.26
N ASP A 7 13.09 -7.08 0.47
CA ASP A 7 12.70 -8.45 0.10
C ASP A 7 11.18 -8.58 0.02
N ARG A 8 10.44 -7.96 0.96
CA ARG A 8 8.97 -7.96 0.91
C ARG A 8 8.43 -7.18 -0.29
N ILE A 9 9.02 -6.03 -0.62
CA ILE A 9 8.65 -5.24 -1.80
C ILE A 9 8.89 -6.05 -3.09
N GLU A 10 10.03 -6.72 -3.22
CA GLU A 10 10.30 -7.61 -4.37
C GLU A 10 9.26 -8.74 -4.47
N ALA A 11 8.92 -9.39 -3.35
CA ALA A 11 7.91 -10.44 -3.32
C ALA A 11 6.50 -9.95 -3.68
N LEU A 12 6.20 -8.67 -3.41
CA LEU A 12 4.96 -8.02 -3.81
C LEU A 12 4.94 -7.58 -5.29
N GLY A 13 6.05 -7.75 -6.02
CA GLY A 13 6.19 -7.37 -7.44
C GLY A 13 6.86 -6.02 -7.67
N GLY A 14 7.45 -5.43 -6.63
CA GLY A 14 8.18 -4.18 -6.72
C GLY A 14 9.59 -4.35 -7.27
N ASN A 15 10.05 -3.38 -8.04
CA ASN A 15 11.41 -3.30 -8.54
C ASN A 15 12.25 -2.40 -7.63
N ILE A 16 13.29 -2.98 -7.03
CA ILE A 16 14.22 -2.29 -6.13
C ILE A 16 15.59 -2.02 -6.75
N SER A 17 15.76 -2.24 -8.06
CA SER A 17 17.08 -2.18 -8.72
C SER A 17 17.77 -0.81 -8.64
N LEU A 18 17.01 0.26 -8.42
CA LEU A 18 17.52 1.63 -8.28
C LEU A 18 17.68 2.07 -6.81
N VAL A 19 17.44 1.17 -5.85
CA VAL A 19 17.59 1.43 -4.42
C VAL A 19 19.08 1.33 -4.05
N GLU A 20 19.81 2.42 -4.32
CA GLU A 20 21.26 2.56 -4.03
C GLU A 20 21.56 3.72 -3.06
N GLY A 21 20.52 4.47 -2.65
CA GLY A 21 20.61 5.73 -1.93
C GLY A 21 21.11 5.64 -0.48
N LYS A 22 21.31 6.81 0.15
CA LYS A 22 21.69 6.92 1.58
C LYS A 22 20.55 7.38 2.47
N SER A 23 19.50 7.98 1.91
CA SER A 23 18.35 8.47 2.68
C SER A 23 17.12 7.58 2.52
N LEU A 24 16.25 7.65 3.52
CA LEU A 24 14.94 6.99 3.50
C LEU A 24 14.11 7.40 2.27
N THR A 25 14.08 8.69 1.95
CA THR A 25 13.31 9.22 0.82
C THR A 25 13.82 8.73 -0.52
N GLU A 26 15.14 8.68 -0.73
CA GLU A 26 15.74 8.13 -1.95
C GLU A 26 15.37 6.65 -2.13
N HIS A 27 15.38 5.88 -1.04
CA HIS A 27 14.96 4.47 -1.09
C HIS A 27 13.50 4.33 -1.52
N LEU A 28 12.59 5.05 -0.87
CA LEU A 28 11.16 4.96 -1.17
C LEU A 28 10.83 5.47 -2.58
N CYS A 29 11.45 6.55 -3.04
CA CYS A 29 11.16 7.14 -4.35
C CYS A 29 11.78 6.38 -5.53
N ASN A 30 12.78 5.53 -5.30
CA ASN A 30 13.41 4.74 -6.36
C ASN A 30 12.76 3.36 -6.57
N ILE A 31 11.81 2.99 -5.71
CA ILE A 31 11.02 1.76 -5.89
C ILE A 31 9.93 2.02 -6.91
N THR A 32 9.74 1.09 -7.84
CA THR A 32 8.65 1.15 -8.82
C THR A 32 7.85 -0.15 -8.82
N PHE A 33 6.59 -0.07 -9.23
CA PHE A 33 5.72 -1.23 -9.44
C PHE A 33 5.09 -1.16 -10.83
N GLU A 34 5.07 -2.30 -11.52
CA GLU A 34 4.35 -2.48 -12.79
C GLU A 34 3.02 -3.23 -12.59
N THR A 35 2.64 -3.48 -11.33
CA THR A 35 1.42 -4.15 -10.92
C THR A 35 0.80 -3.42 -9.75
N VAL A 36 -0.49 -3.66 -9.54
CA VAL A 36 -1.20 -3.19 -8.35
C VAL A 36 -0.98 -4.12 -7.17
N LEU A 37 -1.43 -3.69 -5.99
CA LEU A 37 -1.29 -4.39 -4.72
C LEU A 37 -2.67 -4.62 -4.09
N TYR A 38 -2.86 -5.75 -3.43
CA TYR A 38 -4.12 -6.07 -2.76
C TYR A 38 -3.90 -6.27 -1.27
N ARG A 39 -4.61 -5.49 -0.45
CA ARG A 39 -4.56 -5.62 1.01
C ARG A 39 -5.29 -6.90 1.42
N LYS A 40 -4.78 -7.56 2.45
CA LYS A 40 -5.42 -8.68 3.12
C LYS A 40 -6.60 -8.15 3.92
N ASN A 41 -7.71 -8.87 3.86
CA ASN A 41 -8.86 -8.57 4.71
C ASN A 41 -8.45 -8.77 6.18
N VAL A 42 -9.05 -7.98 7.05
CA VAL A 42 -8.82 -8.02 8.49
C VAL A 42 -10.16 -8.14 9.20
N ASP A 43 -10.20 -8.87 10.30
CA ASP A 43 -11.42 -8.99 11.09
C ASP A 43 -11.86 -7.61 11.56
N THR A 44 -13.14 -7.31 11.37
CA THR A 44 -13.76 -6.11 11.89
C THR A 44 -14.79 -6.49 12.97
N PRO A 45 -15.27 -5.54 13.78
CA PRO A 45 -16.37 -5.81 14.71
C PRO A 45 -17.67 -6.31 14.04
N TRP A 46 -17.78 -6.20 12.71
CA TRP A 46 -19.00 -6.44 11.94
C TRP A 46 -18.90 -7.61 10.95
N ALA A 47 -17.68 -8.03 10.58
CA ALA A 47 -17.42 -9.08 9.60
C ALA A 47 -16.05 -9.74 9.87
N ASP A 48 -15.97 -11.06 9.66
CA ASP A 48 -14.72 -11.80 9.71
C ASP A 48 -13.97 -11.62 8.39
N ALA A 49 -12.63 -11.63 8.41
CA ALA A 49 -11.80 -11.41 7.22
C ALA A 49 -12.10 -12.42 6.09
N ASP A 50 -12.50 -13.64 6.46
CA ASP A 50 -12.81 -14.74 5.54
C ASP A 50 -14.17 -14.62 4.85
N ASP A 51 -15.04 -13.71 5.33
CA ASP A 51 -16.37 -13.41 4.74
C ASP A 51 -16.28 -12.43 3.57
N GLU A 52 -15.18 -11.69 3.47
CA GLU A 52 -14.92 -10.73 2.40
C GLU A 52 -14.06 -11.35 1.29
N GLU A 53 -14.31 -10.95 0.04
CA GLU A 53 -13.44 -11.37 -1.07
C GLU A 53 -12.08 -10.66 -0.95
N PRO A 54 -10.95 -11.36 -1.16
CA PRO A 54 -9.63 -10.72 -1.06
C PRO A 54 -9.33 -9.77 -2.23
N ILE A 55 -10.07 -9.91 -3.33
CA ILE A 55 -10.05 -9.03 -4.49
C ILE A 55 -11.49 -8.93 -4.97
N GLU A 56 -11.97 -7.71 -5.20
CA GLU A 56 -13.35 -7.51 -5.64
C GLU A 56 -13.61 -8.20 -6.99
N GLY A 57 -14.66 -9.02 -7.04
CA GLY A 57 -15.05 -9.77 -8.23
C GLY A 57 -14.23 -11.05 -8.44
N LEU A 58 -13.46 -11.50 -7.45
CA LEU A 58 -12.70 -12.75 -7.52
C LEU A 58 -13.62 -13.98 -7.56
N GLY A 59 -14.69 -14.02 -6.76
CA GLY A 59 -15.63 -15.15 -6.77
C GLY A 59 -16.25 -15.32 -8.16
N ASP A 60 -16.67 -14.20 -8.74
CA ASP A 60 -17.18 -14.09 -10.10
C ASP A 60 -16.20 -14.61 -11.18
N PHE A 61 -14.90 -14.39 -10.96
CA PHE A 61 -13.84 -14.92 -11.82
C PHE A 61 -13.64 -16.43 -11.62
N ILE A 62 -13.65 -16.90 -10.37
CA ILE A 62 -13.51 -18.32 -10.02
C ILE A 62 -14.65 -19.11 -10.67
N ASP A 63 -15.90 -18.70 -10.50
CA ASP A 63 -17.08 -19.37 -11.05
C ASP A 63 -17.00 -19.52 -12.57
N LYS A 64 -16.56 -18.46 -13.26
CA LYS A 64 -16.39 -18.45 -14.72
C LYS A 64 -15.24 -19.33 -15.22
N ASN A 65 -14.27 -19.66 -14.37
CA ASN A 65 -13.06 -20.39 -14.75
C ASN A 65 -12.84 -21.67 -13.92
N ILE A 66 -13.87 -22.17 -13.24
CA ILE A 66 -13.77 -23.33 -12.33
C ILE A 66 -13.30 -24.61 -13.04
N GLU A 67 -13.78 -24.84 -14.27
CA GLU A 67 -13.34 -26.00 -15.05
C GLU A 67 -11.86 -25.89 -15.45
N LEU A 68 -11.39 -24.67 -15.74
CA LEU A 68 -9.98 -24.42 -16.01
C LEU A 68 -9.11 -24.69 -14.77
N TYR A 69 -9.59 -24.34 -13.57
CA TYR A 69 -8.90 -24.66 -12.32
C TYR A 69 -8.73 -26.19 -12.14
N LYS A 70 -9.78 -26.97 -12.41
CA LYS A 70 -9.76 -28.45 -12.30
C LYS A 70 -8.83 -29.08 -13.33
N GLU A 71 -8.79 -28.54 -14.55
CA GLU A 71 -7.93 -29.04 -15.63
C GLU A 71 -6.47 -28.65 -15.44
N SER A 72 -6.19 -27.40 -15.06
CA SER A 72 -4.84 -26.86 -14.90
C SER A 72 -4.80 -25.63 -14.00
N LYS A 73 -4.40 -25.84 -12.74
CA LYS A 73 -4.20 -24.76 -11.76
C LYS A 73 -3.26 -23.66 -12.28
N GLU A 74 -2.16 -24.03 -12.94
CA GLU A 74 -1.20 -23.05 -13.48
C GLU A 74 -1.81 -22.11 -14.52
N VAL A 75 -2.61 -22.65 -15.45
CA VAL A 75 -3.25 -21.82 -16.49
C VAL A 75 -4.32 -20.93 -15.87
N PHE A 76 -5.06 -21.43 -14.88
CA PHE A 76 -6.00 -20.64 -14.10
C PHE A 76 -5.32 -19.45 -13.39
N PHE A 77 -4.24 -19.70 -12.65
CA PHE A 77 -3.55 -18.63 -11.90
C PHE A 77 -2.86 -17.62 -12.81
N ASN A 78 -2.26 -18.06 -13.92
CA ASN A 78 -1.72 -17.12 -14.91
C ASN A 78 -2.80 -16.17 -15.44
N LYS A 79 -3.99 -16.71 -15.76
CA LYS A 79 -5.13 -15.90 -16.20
C LYS A 79 -5.65 -14.96 -15.11
N LEU A 80 -5.60 -15.39 -13.85
CA LEU A 80 -5.94 -14.54 -12.70
C LEU A 80 -4.95 -13.38 -12.58
N TYR A 81 -3.65 -13.65 -12.65
CA TYR A 81 -2.62 -12.62 -12.56
C TYR A 81 -2.65 -11.65 -13.73
N GLU A 82 -2.92 -12.12 -14.96
CA GLU A 82 -3.11 -11.26 -16.13
C GLU A 82 -4.30 -10.32 -16.00
N LYS A 83 -5.31 -10.67 -15.18
CA LYS A 83 -6.48 -9.83 -14.95
C LYS A 83 -6.29 -8.85 -13.78
N TYR A 84 -5.77 -9.34 -12.65
CA TYR A 84 -5.77 -8.60 -11.39
C TYR A 84 -4.40 -8.00 -11.04
N PHE A 85 -3.29 -8.63 -11.44
CA PHE A 85 -1.95 -8.14 -11.11
C PHE A 85 -1.34 -7.37 -12.28
N ILE A 86 -2.06 -6.34 -12.73
CA ILE A 86 -1.66 -5.39 -13.77
C ILE A 86 -2.02 -3.98 -13.33
N LEU A 87 -1.35 -2.95 -13.86
CA LEU A 87 -1.82 -1.57 -13.71
C LEU A 87 -3.15 -1.41 -14.46
N THR A 88 -4.22 -1.14 -13.71
CA THR A 88 -5.57 -0.99 -14.24
C THR A 88 -6.35 0.04 -13.43
N GLU A 89 -7.25 0.77 -14.11
CA GLU A 89 -8.18 1.72 -13.49
C GLU A 89 -9.48 1.05 -13.02
N GLU A 90 -9.71 -0.22 -13.40
CA GLU A 90 -10.89 -0.97 -12.96
C GLU A 90 -10.86 -1.17 -11.44
N PRO A 91 -11.91 -0.81 -10.69
CA PRO A 91 -11.90 -0.83 -9.24
C PRO A 91 -12.06 -2.27 -8.72
N TYR A 92 -10.94 -2.90 -8.36
CA TYR A 92 -10.88 -4.23 -7.75
C TYR A 92 -10.45 -4.19 -6.27
N GLY A 93 -10.51 -3.01 -5.64
CA GLY A 93 -10.02 -2.80 -4.27
C GLY A 93 -8.49 -2.70 -4.16
N GLN A 94 -7.81 -2.37 -5.26
CA GLN A 94 -6.36 -2.32 -5.32
C GLN A 94 -5.75 -1.03 -4.77
N TYR A 95 -4.49 -1.13 -4.38
CA TYR A 95 -3.58 -0.03 -4.06
C TYR A 95 -2.49 0.07 -5.11
N PHE A 96 -1.99 1.28 -5.30
CA PHE A 96 -0.93 1.62 -6.23
C PHE A 96 0.26 2.17 -5.46
N TRP A 97 1.46 1.69 -5.79
CA TRP A 97 2.67 2.33 -5.31
C TRP A 97 2.86 3.66 -6.02
N ARG A 98 3.13 4.72 -5.26
CA ARG A 98 3.40 6.06 -5.78
C ARG A 98 4.86 6.45 -5.59
N GLY A 99 5.37 6.38 -4.37
CA GLY A 99 6.78 6.70 -4.08
C GLY A 99 7.16 8.14 -4.44
N GLU A 100 6.28 9.11 -4.29
CA GLU A 100 6.56 10.50 -4.68
C GLU A 100 6.74 11.38 -3.45
N MET A 101 7.65 12.36 -3.54
CA MET A 101 7.76 13.39 -2.52
C MET A 101 6.49 14.25 -2.50
N PHE A 102 5.92 14.45 -1.31
CA PHE A 102 4.86 15.41 -1.05
C PHE A 102 5.41 16.45 -0.07
N THR A 103 5.51 17.71 -0.52
CA THR A 103 6.38 18.73 0.10
C THR A 103 5.65 19.99 0.60
N PRO A 104 4.57 19.86 1.39
CA PRO A 104 3.72 20.99 1.79
C PRO A 104 4.42 21.98 2.74
N PHE A 105 5.62 21.67 3.27
CA PHE A 105 6.39 22.56 4.13
C PHE A 105 7.65 23.12 3.45
N ARG A 106 7.85 22.85 2.16
CA ARG A 106 9.00 23.33 1.38
C ARG A 106 8.63 24.53 0.52
N GLU A 107 9.00 25.73 0.99
CA GLU A 107 8.82 26.98 0.24
C GLU A 107 9.29 26.86 -1.22
N GLY A 108 8.43 27.29 -2.14
CA GLY A 108 8.69 27.27 -3.58
C GLY A 108 8.39 25.94 -4.30
N SER A 109 7.83 24.94 -3.60
CA SER A 109 7.22 23.77 -4.24
C SER A 109 5.75 24.02 -4.58
N SER A 110 5.21 23.28 -5.56
CA SER A 110 3.78 23.33 -5.88
C SER A 110 2.92 22.91 -4.69
N ASP A 111 3.36 21.87 -3.95
CA ASP A 111 2.62 21.39 -2.78
C ASP A 111 2.57 22.45 -1.68
N PHE A 112 3.64 23.20 -1.48
CA PHE A 112 3.65 24.29 -0.51
C PHE A 112 2.67 25.40 -0.90
N GLU A 113 2.66 25.81 -2.17
CA GLU A 113 1.74 26.85 -2.65
C GLU A 113 0.26 26.46 -2.50
N GLU A 114 -0.04 25.17 -2.65
CA GLU A 114 -1.40 24.63 -2.55
C GLU A 114 -1.83 24.35 -1.09
N TRP A 115 -0.95 23.74 -0.28
CA TRP A 115 -1.34 23.10 0.98
C TRP A 115 -0.83 23.81 2.24
N ASN A 116 0.21 24.65 2.15
CA ASN A 116 0.89 25.16 3.34
C ASN A 116 -0.02 25.99 4.27
N ASP A 117 -0.86 26.84 3.70
CA ASP A 117 -1.80 27.68 4.46
C ASP A 117 -2.81 26.82 5.24
N MET A 118 -3.29 25.73 4.64
CA MET A 118 -4.20 24.79 5.30
C MET A 118 -3.51 24.08 6.46
N PHE A 119 -2.32 23.51 6.22
CA PHE A 119 -1.62 22.68 7.19
C PHE A 119 -1.01 23.49 8.35
N THR A 120 -0.61 24.74 8.10
CA THR A 120 -0.09 25.63 9.15
C THR A 120 -1.17 26.05 10.14
N ASN A 121 -2.42 26.16 9.68
CA ASN A 121 -3.57 26.48 10.53
C ASN A 121 -4.08 25.27 11.33
N ASP A 122 -3.73 24.04 10.94
CA ASP A 122 -4.14 22.80 11.60
C ASP A 122 -2.97 21.88 11.98
N ILE A 123 -1.96 22.44 12.66
CA ILE A 123 -0.77 21.71 13.11
C ILE A 123 -1.08 20.56 14.09
N TYR A 124 -2.26 20.54 14.70
CA TYR A 124 -2.65 19.54 15.70
C TYR A 124 -2.86 18.17 15.08
N SER A 125 -3.35 18.12 13.84
CA SER A 125 -3.62 16.87 13.13
C SER A 125 -2.30 16.13 12.81
N PHE A 126 -1.21 16.87 12.61
CA PHE A 126 0.15 16.33 12.38
C PHE A 126 0.88 15.82 13.63
N LYS A 127 0.27 15.90 14.83
CA LYS A 127 0.96 15.55 16.08
C LYS A 127 1.53 14.13 16.09
N LYS A 128 0.82 13.16 15.50
CA LYS A 128 1.28 11.77 15.38
C LYS A 128 2.55 11.70 14.53
N ILE A 129 2.54 12.35 13.37
CA ILE A 129 3.67 12.37 12.43
C ILE A 129 4.88 13.12 13.01
N LEU A 130 4.67 14.29 13.60
CA LEU A 130 5.77 15.05 14.22
C LEU A 130 6.37 14.30 15.43
N GLY A 131 5.63 13.36 16.03
CA GLY A 131 6.12 12.52 17.11
C GLY A 131 7.21 11.52 16.71
N VAL A 132 7.34 11.21 15.41
CA VAL A 132 8.37 10.29 14.88
C VAL A 132 9.55 11.02 14.22
N THR A 133 9.61 12.35 14.35
CA THR A 133 10.67 13.19 13.78
C THR A 133 11.34 14.04 14.85
N ASP A 134 12.63 14.33 14.69
CA ASP A 134 13.35 15.30 15.55
C ASP A 134 13.08 16.77 15.18
N ASN A 135 12.39 17.01 14.05
CA ASN A 135 12.12 18.34 13.52
C ASN A 135 10.69 18.82 13.84
N LYS A 136 10.50 20.13 13.84
CA LYS A 136 9.18 20.74 14.11
C LYS A 136 8.23 20.70 12.92
N VAL A 137 8.76 20.43 11.74
CA VAL A 137 8.06 20.29 10.46
C VAL A 137 8.80 19.25 9.63
N THR A 138 8.08 18.49 8.82
CA THR A 138 8.65 17.47 7.92
C THR A 138 7.80 17.39 6.65
N ASP A 139 8.45 17.24 5.51
CA ASP A 139 7.78 16.80 4.27
C ASP A 139 7.46 15.30 4.37
N PHE A 140 6.75 14.77 3.37
CA PHE A 140 6.31 13.38 3.32
C PHE A 140 6.76 12.69 2.03
N VAL A 141 6.72 11.37 2.05
CA VAL A 141 6.66 10.54 0.85
C VAL A 141 5.25 9.96 0.76
N HIS A 142 4.53 10.27 -0.31
CA HIS A 142 3.27 9.61 -0.64
C HIS A 142 3.60 8.23 -1.19
N LEU A 143 3.34 7.21 -0.37
CA LEU A 143 3.80 5.86 -0.59
C LEU A 143 2.81 5.03 -1.41
N PHE A 144 1.54 5.04 -1.01
CA PHE A 144 0.47 4.34 -1.71
C PHE A 144 -0.75 5.22 -1.86
N TYR A 145 -1.52 4.98 -2.92
CA TYR A 145 -2.91 5.42 -2.97
C TYR A 145 -3.85 4.29 -3.37
N GLY A 146 -5.12 4.40 -3.00
CA GLY A 146 -6.19 3.46 -3.34
C GLY A 146 -7.46 4.19 -3.81
N TYR A 147 -8.55 3.45 -3.95
CA TYR A 147 -9.87 4.03 -4.28
C TYR A 147 -10.86 4.00 -3.11
N GLY A 148 -10.49 3.37 -2.00
CA GLY A 148 -11.32 3.23 -0.81
C GLY A 148 -10.53 3.58 0.43
N TYR A 149 -11.23 4.03 1.47
CA TYR A 149 -10.59 4.46 2.71
C TYR A 149 -9.82 3.30 3.41
N PRO A 150 -8.61 3.56 3.94
CA PRO A 150 -7.81 4.76 3.72
C PRO A 150 -7.17 4.75 2.33
N ASP A 151 -7.20 5.88 1.63
CA ASP A 151 -6.83 5.92 0.22
C ASP A 151 -5.55 6.70 -0.07
N CYS A 152 -4.94 7.35 0.93
CA CYS A 152 -3.61 7.96 0.83
C CYS A 152 -2.71 7.53 1.99
N ILE A 153 -1.54 6.98 1.67
CA ILE A 153 -0.60 6.40 2.64
C ILE A 153 0.74 7.13 2.56
N TYR A 154 1.27 7.56 3.70
CA TYR A 154 2.43 8.42 3.80
C TYR A 154 3.50 7.89 4.76
N VAL A 155 4.73 8.32 4.52
CA VAL A 155 5.86 8.21 5.45
C VAL A 155 6.46 9.61 5.65
N ALA A 156 6.82 9.96 6.89
CA ALA A 156 7.54 11.20 7.14
C ALA A 156 8.94 11.15 6.49
N SER A 157 9.29 12.16 5.70
CA SER A 157 10.58 12.22 4.99
C SER A 157 11.78 12.22 5.94
N GLN A 158 11.58 12.65 7.19
CA GLN A 158 12.59 12.74 8.24
C GLN A 158 12.25 11.86 9.45
N ASP A 159 11.54 10.75 9.24
CA ASP A 159 11.34 9.74 10.29
C ASP A 159 12.70 9.31 10.86
N VAL A 160 12.83 9.33 12.19
CA VAL A 160 14.07 8.95 12.89
C VAL A 160 14.41 7.48 12.69
N ASN A 161 13.42 6.63 12.41
CA ASN A 161 13.58 5.22 12.11
C ASN A 161 13.73 4.98 10.59
N THR A 162 14.86 5.44 10.03
CA THR A 162 15.13 5.34 8.59
C THR A 162 15.22 3.90 8.05
N GLU A 163 15.38 2.91 8.94
CA GLU A 163 15.44 1.50 8.56
C GLU A 163 14.08 0.84 8.48
N ASN A 164 13.09 1.33 9.24
CA ASN A 164 11.73 0.80 9.31
C ASN A 164 10.76 1.92 9.69
N PRO A 165 10.47 2.87 8.79
CA PRO A 165 9.75 4.08 9.13
C PRO A 165 8.30 3.79 9.52
N THR A 166 7.68 4.74 10.20
CA THR A 166 6.27 4.69 10.56
C THR A 166 5.41 5.06 9.34
N VAL A 167 4.34 4.31 9.14
CA VAL A 167 3.36 4.51 8.08
C VAL A 167 2.13 5.20 8.64
N PHE A 168 1.66 6.21 7.91
CA PHE A 168 0.47 6.96 8.25
C PHE A 168 -0.55 6.87 7.12
N ALA A 169 -1.82 6.83 7.49
CA ALA A 169 -2.94 6.80 6.56
C ALA A 169 -3.85 8.02 6.77
N THR A 170 -4.41 8.54 5.68
CA THR A 170 -5.43 9.62 5.72
C THR A 170 -6.40 9.40 4.56
N ASP A 171 -7.59 9.96 4.72
CA ASP A 171 -8.55 10.11 3.62
C ASP A 171 -8.12 11.27 2.70
N HIS A 172 -8.27 11.10 1.39
CA HIS A 172 -8.23 12.15 0.38
C HIS A 172 -9.42 13.12 0.46
N GLU A 173 -10.52 12.79 1.14
CA GLU A 173 -11.62 13.74 1.35
C GLU A 173 -11.35 14.65 2.55
N GLU A 174 -10.67 14.12 3.58
CA GLU A 174 -10.40 14.82 4.83
C GLU A 174 -8.97 15.37 4.95
N TRP A 175 -8.10 15.14 3.95
CA TRP A 175 -6.77 15.76 3.79
C TRP A 175 -6.02 16.08 5.09
N PHE A 176 -5.55 15.05 5.79
CA PHE A 176 -4.78 15.16 7.04
C PHE A 176 -5.54 15.73 8.25
N ILE A 177 -6.86 15.88 8.21
CA ILE A 177 -7.68 16.16 9.41
C ILE A 177 -7.68 14.93 10.32
N GLU A 178 -7.85 13.73 9.75
CA GLU A 178 -7.71 12.46 10.46
C GLU A 178 -6.50 11.70 9.92
N ILE A 179 -5.57 11.40 10.82
CA ILE A 179 -4.35 10.65 10.51
C ILE A 179 -4.32 9.40 11.37
N ASP A 180 -4.29 8.24 10.72
CA ASP A 180 -4.09 6.96 11.37
C ASP A 180 -2.61 6.56 11.38
N ASP A 181 -2.23 5.91 12.48
CA ASP A 181 -0.91 5.31 12.65
C ASP A 181 -1.04 3.83 12.31
N GLU A 182 -0.50 3.46 11.15
CA GLU A 182 -0.53 2.09 10.63
C GLU A 182 0.66 1.25 11.16
N GLY A 183 1.51 1.87 11.99
CA GLY A 183 2.71 1.27 12.56
C GLY A 183 3.88 1.21 11.57
N ASP A 184 4.77 0.26 11.81
CA ASP A 184 6.01 0.10 11.04
C ASP A 184 5.77 -0.35 9.59
N LEU A 185 6.54 0.20 8.64
CA LEU A 185 6.48 -0.14 7.22
C LEU A 185 6.63 -1.64 6.94
N GLU A 186 7.53 -2.33 7.64
CA GLU A 186 7.65 -3.79 7.50
C GLU A 186 6.33 -4.51 7.78
N LYS A 187 5.68 -4.17 8.90
CA LYS A 187 4.44 -4.82 9.29
C LYS A 187 3.30 -4.43 8.34
N TYR A 188 3.25 -3.16 7.94
CA TYR A 188 2.27 -2.66 6.98
C TYR A 188 2.32 -3.46 5.67
N LEU A 189 3.52 -3.69 5.12
CA LEU A 189 3.73 -4.47 3.90
C LEU A 189 3.35 -5.95 4.02
N GLN A 190 3.34 -6.53 5.23
CA GLN A 190 2.82 -7.89 5.44
C GLN A 190 1.30 -7.98 5.25
N GLY A 191 0.62 -6.84 5.35
CA GLY A 191 -0.81 -6.68 5.10
C GLY A 191 -1.19 -6.77 3.64
N PHE A 192 -0.26 -6.96 2.70
CA PHE A 192 -0.57 -7.14 1.28
C PHE A 192 -0.32 -8.59 0.85
N TRP A 193 -1.11 -9.07 -0.10
CA TRP A 193 -0.94 -10.38 -0.71
C TRP A 193 0.24 -10.39 -1.69
N THR A 194 1.17 -11.34 -1.53
CA THR A 194 2.00 -11.76 -2.68
C THR A 194 1.19 -12.65 -3.61
N LYS A 195 1.66 -12.83 -4.85
CA LYS A 195 1.03 -13.76 -5.79
C LYS A 195 1.02 -15.19 -5.25
N GLU A 196 2.08 -15.62 -4.57
CA GLU A 196 2.13 -16.95 -3.94
C GLU A 196 1.17 -17.06 -2.76
N GLU A 197 1.16 -16.08 -1.84
CA GLU A 197 0.27 -16.11 -0.67
C GLU A 197 -1.21 -16.14 -1.08
N LEU A 198 -1.59 -15.32 -2.08
CA LEU A 198 -2.97 -15.32 -2.59
C LEU A 198 -3.31 -16.66 -3.26
N ARG A 199 -2.37 -17.24 -4.00
CA ARG A 199 -2.54 -18.55 -4.61
C ARG A 199 -2.79 -19.61 -3.56
N ASP A 200 -1.96 -19.69 -2.54
CA ASP A 200 -2.10 -20.64 -1.44
C ASP A 200 -3.45 -20.47 -0.73
N TYR A 201 -3.87 -19.22 -0.49
CA TYR A 201 -5.19 -18.92 0.07
C TYR A 201 -6.32 -19.43 -0.81
N ILE A 202 -6.32 -19.12 -2.11
CA ILE A 202 -7.35 -19.57 -3.05
C ILE A 202 -7.35 -21.09 -3.13
N GLU A 203 -6.20 -21.73 -3.30
CA GLU A 203 -6.13 -23.20 -3.37
C GLU A 203 -6.69 -23.85 -2.09
N HIS A 204 -6.35 -23.32 -0.92
CA HIS A 204 -6.89 -23.82 0.35
C HIS A 204 -8.42 -23.68 0.42
N ARG A 205 -8.97 -22.53 0.00
CA ARG A 205 -10.42 -22.30 -0.01
C ARG A 205 -11.13 -23.20 -1.03
N MET A 206 -10.53 -23.40 -2.20
CA MET A 206 -11.07 -24.26 -3.26
C MET A 206 -11.11 -25.73 -2.82
N ASP A 207 -10.08 -26.22 -2.14
CA ASP A 207 -10.01 -27.60 -1.63
C ASP A 207 -11.05 -27.88 -0.52
N LEU A 208 -11.57 -26.84 0.15
CA LEU A 208 -12.67 -26.98 1.12
C LEU A 208 -14.05 -27.08 0.45
N TRP A 209 -14.18 -26.64 -0.80
CA TRP A 209 -15.46 -26.53 -1.52
C TRP A 209 -15.66 -27.61 -2.59
N LEU A 210 -14.57 -28.20 -3.09
CA LEU A 210 -14.56 -29.29 -4.08
C LEU A 210 -14.53 -30.67 -3.42
#